data_AF-A0A6J1VT07-F1
#
_entry.id   AF-A0A6J1VT07-F1
#
_cell.length_a   1.000
_cell.length_b   1.000
_cell.length_c   1.000
_cell.angle_alpha   90.00
_cell.angle_beta   90.00
_cell.angle_gamma   90.00
#
_symmetry.space_group_name_H-M   'P 1'
#
loop_
_entity.id
_entity.type
_entity.pdbx_description
1 polymer ?
#
loop_
_entity_poly.entity_id
_entity_poly.type
_entity_poly.pdbx_seq_one_letter_code
_entity_poly.pdbx_strand_id
1 'polypeptide(L)'
;SSQTEVAFGELSRSLNVDAVGVTSSSTDTSINEPLVLGSSPSASVPWDLLNSELLTSGIARLPGSVDKLGRPVVEIPQNGGVWQDPGISAKEVARLLLCLCSMARKRSHDQAVVILVDARKEAPSLTLPAALGSLQKTFPGAIQVLLLVAEKEAASQVEKFLGLQVETVTSPKALTRHVDNSQLTQAFDGHFPYNHREWVQFFQKAHHFVGGLKKASELLRTTTQELEKEEGLETLQAVERQVNRHQQLMQDVLRDAQLVSLQREGGATLARLRKEATRLGFTPDVRRSFESTLAVYNLVEEEVHTLVTKSNGCLEHLEFLKKIRELEEEFHQVTLWIDEEGEPELSMMGLAEGSLEKTEESYRRFKDFFKEATGFSSPAQN
;
A
#
# COMPACT_ATOMS: atom_id res chain seq x y z
N SER A 1 12.23 4.56 19.42
CA SER A 1 11.16 5.57 19.40
C SER A 1 11.15 6.16 18.01
N SER A 2 10.08 5.90 17.28
CA SER A 2 9.99 6.14 15.84
C SER A 2 9.67 7.62 15.59
N GLN A 3 10.25 8.24 14.57
CA GLN A 3 9.99 9.65 14.20
C GLN A 3 8.50 9.92 13.91
N THR A 4 7.78 8.88 13.51
CA THR A 4 6.32 8.78 13.35
C THR A 4 5.52 9.03 14.63
N GLU A 5 5.98 8.60 15.81
CA GLU A 5 5.29 8.88 17.10
C GLU A 5 5.41 10.34 17.50
N VAL A 6 6.55 10.97 17.18
CA VAL A 6 6.80 12.39 17.49
C VAL A 6 5.95 13.28 16.58
N ALA A 7 5.92 12.99 15.28
CA ALA A 7 5.17 13.78 14.30
C ALA A 7 3.64 13.72 14.52
N PHE A 8 3.10 12.54 14.86
CA PHE A 8 1.67 12.40 15.22
C PHE A 8 1.34 13.03 16.57
N GLY A 9 2.27 12.97 17.54
CA GLY A 9 2.13 13.63 18.84
C GLY A 9 2.06 15.15 18.73
N GLU A 10 2.76 15.74 17.76
CA GLU A 10 2.71 17.17 17.43
C GLU A 10 1.38 17.54 16.74
N LEU A 11 0.93 16.76 15.75
CA LEU A 11 -0.37 16.97 15.10
C LEU A 11 -1.55 16.85 16.06
N SER A 12 -1.48 15.92 17.01
CA SER A 12 -2.53 15.69 18.02
C SER A 12 -2.59 16.80 19.09
N ARG A 13 -1.50 17.54 19.31
CA ARG A 13 -1.45 18.66 20.27
C ARG A 13 -2.00 19.96 19.69
N SER A 14 -1.89 20.15 18.38
CA SER A 14 -2.39 21.35 17.69
C SER A 14 -3.89 21.31 17.43
N LEU A 15 -4.50 20.12 17.43
CA LEU A 15 -5.93 19.93 17.22
C LEU A 15 -6.59 19.60 18.58
N ASN A 16 -7.10 20.61 19.26
CA ASN A 16 -7.86 20.47 20.50
C ASN A 16 -9.24 19.85 20.17
N VAL A 17 -9.36 18.52 20.24
CA VAL A 17 -10.57 17.79 19.87
C VAL A 17 -11.43 17.53 21.10
N ASP A 18 -12.45 18.38 21.31
CA ASP A 18 -13.63 18.00 22.09
C ASP A 18 -14.56 17.14 21.22
N ALA A 19 -14.91 15.98 21.77
CA ALA A 19 -15.72 14.97 21.12
C ALA A 19 -17.21 15.33 21.16
N VAL A 20 -17.85 15.35 19.99
CA VAL A 20 -19.30 15.17 19.87
C VAL A 20 -19.56 14.17 18.75
N GLY A 21 -20.20 13.06 19.11
CA GLY A 21 -20.63 12.03 18.17
C GLY A 21 -21.94 12.38 17.47
N VAL A 22 -22.26 11.62 16.42
CA VAL A 22 -23.54 10.92 16.21
C VAL A 22 -23.57 10.27 14.80
N THR A 23 -23.75 8.95 14.85
CA THR A 23 -24.47 7.98 14.00
C THR A 23 -24.34 7.91 12.46
N SER A 24 -24.17 6.65 12.07
CA SER A 24 -24.17 5.97 10.77
C SER A 24 -25.43 6.07 9.90
N SER A 25 -25.24 5.92 8.58
CA SER A 25 -26.15 5.12 7.73
C SER A 25 -25.42 4.50 6.54
N SER A 26 -25.67 3.20 6.34
CA SER A 26 -25.20 2.29 5.30
C SER A 26 -25.99 2.39 3.98
N THR A 27 -25.36 2.04 2.86
CA THR A 27 -25.99 1.25 1.77
C THR A 27 -24.95 0.60 0.85
N ASP A 28 -25.10 -0.72 0.68
CA ASP A 28 -24.44 -1.60 -0.30
C ASP A 28 -24.80 -1.24 -1.75
N THR A 29 -23.88 -1.45 -2.71
CA THR A 29 -24.24 -2.09 -4.00
C THR A 29 -23.02 -2.75 -4.65
N SER A 30 -23.26 -3.97 -5.15
CA SER A 30 -22.31 -4.93 -5.72
C SER A 30 -22.16 -4.82 -7.25
N ILE A 31 -20.92 -5.12 -7.71
CA ILE A 31 -20.54 -5.85 -8.94
C ILE A 31 -20.76 -5.18 -10.32
N ASN A 32 -19.67 -4.86 -11.01
CA ASN A 32 -19.27 -5.49 -12.28
C ASN A 32 -17.90 -4.98 -12.78
N GLU A 33 -16.96 -5.90 -12.97
CA GLU A 33 -15.60 -5.66 -13.45
C GLU A 33 -15.45 -6.27 -14.86
N PRO A 34 -14.97 -5.54 -15.88
CA PRO A 34 -14.51 -6.13 -17.12
C PRO A 34 -12.98 -6.29 -17.12
N LEU A 35 -12.55 -7.54 -17.23
CA LEU A 35 -11.17 -7.96 -17.47
C LEU A 35 -10.65 -7.35 -18.78
N VAL A 36 -9.72 -6.40 -18.69
CA VAL A 36 -8.93 -5.94 -19.84
C VAL A 36 -7.68 -6.82 -19.94
N LEU A 37 -7.64 -7.61 -21.00
CA LEU A 37 -6.57 -8.52 -21.38
C LEU A 37 -5.48 -7.72 -22.12
N GLY A 38 -4.30 -7.57 -21.53
CA GLY A 38 -3.17 -6.98 -22.25
C GLY A 38 -1.99 -6.62 -21.35
N SER A 39 -1.19 -7.60 -20.94
CA SER A 39 0.13 -7.32 -20.35
C SER A 39 1.04 -8.55 -20.43
N SER A 40 2.32 -8.29 -20.67
CA SER A 40 3.48 -9.20 -20.75
C SER A 40 3.45 -10.41 -19.78
N PRO A 41 4.18 -11.51 -20.07
CA PRO A 41 4.13 -12.74 -19.29
C PRO A 41 4.90 -12.60 -17.96
N SER A 42 4.34 -11.81 -17.03
CA SER A 42 4.86 -11.60 -15.68
C SER A 42 3.75 -11.57 -14.62
N ALA A 43 2.55 -12.06 -14.97
CA ALA A 43 1.42 -12.12 -14.05
C ALA A 43 1.69 -13.10 -12.90
N SER A 44 2.34 -12.61 -11.83
CA SER A 44 2.46 -13.32 -10.57
C SER A 44 1.09 -13.37 -9.91
N VAL A 45 0.63 -14.57 -9.53
CA VAL A 45 -0.61 -14.74 -8.76
C VAL A 45 -0.45 -14.05 -7.40
N PRO A 46 -1.34 -13.11 -7.04
CA PRO A 46 -1.37 -12.53 -5.70
C PRO A 46 -1.48 -13.62 -4.63
N TRP A 47 -0.69 -13.50 -3.56
CA TRP A 47 -0.67 -14.47 -2.46
C TRP A 47 -2.04 -14.68 -1.83
N ASP A 48 -2.84 -13.62 -1.73
CA ASP A 48 -4.18 -13.64 -1.12
C ASP A 48 -5.22 -14.42 -1.93
N LEU A 49 -4.93 -14.73 -3.21
CA LEU A 49 -5.80 -15.54 -4.07
C LEU A 49 -5.46 -17.03 -4.04
N LEU A 50 -4.43 -17.42 -3.29
CA LEU A 50 -4.04 -18.82 -3.15
C LEU A 50 -4.89 -19.51 -2.08
N ASN A 51 -5.29 -20.75 -2.35
CA ASN A 51 -6.02 -21.57 -1.41
C ASN A 51 -5.12 -21.86 -0.18
N SER A 52 -5.57 -21.47 1.01
CA SER A 52 -4.82 -21.59 2.27
C SER A 52 -4.58 -23.04 2.68
N GLU A 53 -5.56 -23.93 2.45
CA GLU A 53 -5.43 -25.37 2.73
C GLU A 53 -4.39 -25.98 1.79
N LEU A 54 -4.43 -25.62 0.50
CA LEU A 54 -3.44 -26.07 -0.46
C LEU A 54 -2.04 -25.56 -0.12
N LEU A 55 -1.92 -24.29 0.27
CA LEU A 55 -0.65 -23.68 0.69
C LEU A 55 -0.05 -24.38 1.92
N THR A 56 -0.87 -24.77 2.90
CA THR A 56 -0.40 -25.41 4.13
C THR A 56 -0.17 -26.92 3.98
N SER A 57 -0.76 -27.54 2.96
CA SER A 57 -0.66 -28.98 2.69
C SER A 57 0.75 -29.46 2.33
N GLY A 58 1.62 -28.58 1.82
CA GLY A 58 2.96 -28.96 1.36
C GLY A 58 3.00 -29.76 0.07
N ILE A 59 1.93 -29.70 -0.73
CA ILE A 59 1.81 -30.40 -2.03
C ILE A 59 2.85 -29.95 -3.05
N ALA A 60 3.27 -28.69 -2.95
CA ALA A 60 4.39 -28.12 -3.68
C ALA A 60 5.18 -27.22 -2.72
N ARG A 61 6.51 -27.30 -2.80
CA ARG A 61 7.43 -26.66 -1.86
C ARG A 61 8.49 -25.91 -2.67
N LEU A 62 8.87 -24.73 -2.18
CA LEU A 62 10.01 -23.96 -2.68
C LEU A 62 11.03 -23.82 -1.54
N PRO A 63 11.95 -24.80 -1.37
CA PRO A 63 12.92 -24.76 -0.28
C PRO A 63 13.94 -23.62 -0.40
N GLY A 64 14.20 -23.18 -1.63
CA GLY A 64 15.29 -22.27 -1.96
C GLY A 64 16.54 -23.00 -2.48
N SER A 65 16.47 -24.32 -2.63
CA SER A 65 17.55 -25.13 -3.18
C SER A 65 17.74 -24.93 -4.69
N VAL A 66 18.90 -25.37 -5.18
CA VAL A 66 19.27 -25.32 -6.60
C VAL A 66 19.80 -26.65 -7.11
N ASP A 67 19.69 -26.86 -8.41
CA ASP A 67 20.36 -27.96 -9.09
C ASP A 67 21.86 -27.65 -9.31
N LYS A 68 22.60 -28.58 -9.92
CA LYS A 68 24.04 -28.39 -10.21
C LYS A 68 24.35 -27.27 -11.19
N LEU A 69 23.37 -26.79 -11.95
CA LEU A 69 23.52 -25.68 -12.87
C LEU A 69 23.07 -24.35 -12.24
N GLY A 70 22.74 -24.34 -10.94
CA GLY A 70 22.27 -23.17 -10.21
C GLY A 70 20.80 -22.83 -10.45
N ARG A 71 20.05 -23.67 -11.16
CA ARG A 71 18.63 -23.45 -11.45
C ARG A 71 17.79 -23.75 -10.20
N PRO A 72 16.74 -22.97 -9.93
CA PRO A 72 15.91 -23.18 -8.75
C PRO A 72 15.15 -24.51 -8.83
N VAL A 73 15.03 -25.20 -7.69
CA VAL A 73 14.28 -26.45 -7.58
C VAL A 73 12.95 -26.21 -6.85
N VAL A 74 11.85 -26.67 -7.47
CA VAL A 74 10.53 -26.79 -6.86
C VAL A 74 10.28 -28.26 -6.58
N GLU A 75 9.93 -28.57 -5.33
CA GLU A 75 9.74 -29.94 -4.86
C GLU A 75 8.25 -30.28 -4.75
N ILE A 76 7.87 -31.42 -5.31
CA ILE A 76 6.55 -32.03 -5.21
C ILE A 76 6.76 -33.38 -4.52
N PRO A 77 6.80 -33.38 -3.17
CA PRO A 77 7.10 -34.57 -2.40
C PRO A 77 5.93 -35.54 -2.41
N GLN A 78 6.16 -36.75 -1.89
CA GLN A 78 5.08 -37.66 -1.62
C GLN A 78 4.18 -37.04 -0.54
N ASN A 79 2.94 -36.73 -0.88
CA ASN A 79 2.09 -35.89 -0.03
C ASN A 79 0.82 -36.57 0.48
N GLY A 80 0.82 -37.91 0.55
CA GLY A 80 -0.31 -38.70 1.06
C GLY A 80 -1.63 -38.39 0.35
N GLY A 81 -2.74 -38.74 0.99
CA GLY A 81 -4.10 -38.59 0.44
C GLY A 81 -4.54 -37.16 0.11
N VAL A 82 -3.70 -36.13 0.32
CA VAL A 82 -3.98 -34.74 -0.07
C VAL A 82 -4.41 -34.66 -1.54
N TRP A 83 -3.71 -35.37 -2.43
CA TRP A 83 -4.05 -35.40 -3.86
C TRP A 83 -5.41 -36.03 -4.18
N GLN A 84 -6.02 -36.74 -3.22
CA GLN A 84 -7.34 -37.37 -3.33
C GLN A 84 -8.46 -36.50 -2.76
N ASP A 85 -8.12 -35.34 -2.18
CA ASP A 85 -9.11 -34.39 -1.71
C ASP A 85 -9.87 -33.79 -2.92
N PRO A 86 -11.20 -33.95 -2.99
CA PRO A 86 -12.00 -33.37 -4.07
C PRO A 86 -11.92 -31.84 -4.14
N GLY A 87 -11.51 -31.17 -3.05
CA GLY A 87 -11.24 -29.74 -3.01
C GLY A 87 -9.99 -29.31 -3.78
N ILE A 88 -9.10 -30.22 -4.19
CA ILE A 88 -7.87 -29.88 -4.91
C ILE A 88 -8.05 -29.96 -6.42
N SER A 89 -8.27 -28.80 -7.04
CA SER A 89 -8.38 -28.69 -8.49
C SER A 89 -7.02 -28.49 -9.19
N ALA A 90 -6.90 -28.96 -10.43
CA ALA A 90 -5.70 -28.70 -11.26
C ALA A 90 -5.45 -27.19 -11.47
N LYS A 91 -6.51 -26.38 -11.44
CA LYS A 91 -6.45 -24.92 -11.54
C LYS A 91 -5.79 -24.29 -10.31
N GLU A 92 -6.14 -24.72 -9.11
CA GLU A 92 -5.52 -24.20 -7.88
C GLU A 92 -4.07 -24.65 -7.74
N VAL A 93 -3.77 -25.90 -8.09
CA VAL A 93 -2.39 -26.40 -8.14
C VAL A 93 -1.57 -25.61 -9.17
N ALA A 94 -2.13 -25.30 -10.35
CA ALA A 94 -1.45 -24.47 -11.34
C ALA A 94 -1.18 -23.05 -10.83
N ARG A 95 -2.13 -22.43 -10.11
CA ARG A 95 -1.95 -21.11 -9.48
C ARG A 95 -0.85 -21.12 -8.43
N LEU A 96 -0.82 -22.14 -7.57
CA LEU A 96 0.24 -22.32 -6.59
C LEU A 96 1.61 -22.47 -7.27
N LEU A 97 1.72 -23.38 -8.24
CA LEU A 97 2.96 -23.61 -8.97
C LEU A 97 3.39 -22.35 -9.73
N LEU A 98 2.47 -21.59 -10.31
CA LEU A 98 2.77 -20.30 -10.94
C LEU A 98 3.36 -19.33 -9.93
N CYS A 99 2.78 -19.19 -8.74
CA CYS A 99 3.32 -18.35 -7.68
C CYS A 99 4.75 -18.78 -7.29
N LEU A 100 4.96 -20.06 -6.99
CA LEU A 100 6.27 -20.60 -6.60
C LEU A 100 7.31 -20.44 -7.71
N CYS A 101 6.95 -20.72 -8.96
CA CYS A 101 7.85 -20.54 -10.11
C CYS A 101 8.19 -19.07 -10.32
N SER A 102 7.22 -18.16 -10.23
CA SER A 102 7.47 -16.72 -10.34
C SER A 102 8.42 -16.22 -9.24
N MET A 103 8.29 -16.72 -8.00
CA MET A 103 9.20 -16.39 -6.90
C MET A 103 10.62 -16.91 -7.17
N ALA A 104 10.71 -18.19 -7.55
CA ALA A 104 11.97 -18.86 -7.86
C ALA A 104 12.74 -18.19 -9.01
N ARG A 105 12.04 -17.82 -10.08
CA ARG A 105 12.65 -17.19 -11.28
C ARG A 105 13.14 -15.78 -11.03
N LYS A 106 12.40 -14.98 -10.24
CA LYS A 106 12.87 -13.68 -9.75
C LYS A 106 14.18 -13.81 -8.96
N ARG A 107 14.47 -14.99 -8.38
CA ARG A 107 15.74 -15.28 -7.71
C ARG A 107 16.90 -15.61 -8.65
N SER A 108 16.62 -16.18 -9.81
CA SER A 108 17.65 -16.78 -10.67
C SER A 108 17.77 -16.08 -12.01
N HIS A 109 17.62 -14.74 -12.06
CA HIS A 109 17.68 -13.97 -13.30
C HIS A 109 16.81 -14.56 -14.41
N ASP A 110 15.58 -14.93 -14.05
CA ASP A 110 14.58 -15.55 -14.93
C ASP A 110 14.95 -16.92 -15.52
N GLN A 111 15.98 -17.60 -15.00
CA GLN A 111 16.26 -19.00 -15.35
C GLN A 111 15.05 -19.90 -15.08
N ALA A 112 14.78 -20.83 -15.99
CA ALA A 112 13.73 -21.84 -15.86
C ALA A 112 13.98 -22.78 -14.66
N VAL A 113 12.89 -23.24 -14.05
CA VAL A 113 12.91 -24.05 -12.81
C VAL A 113 13.04 -25.55 -13.11
N VAL A 114 13.63 -26.28 -12.17
CA VAL A 114 13.60 -27.75 -12.15
C VAL A 114 12.48 -28.18 -11.23
N ILE A 115 11.59 -29.06 -11.69
CA ILE A 115 10.53 -29.64 -10.86
C ILE A 115 10.95 -31.06 -10.46
N LEU A 116 11.01 -31.31 -9.16
CA LEU A 116 11.33 -32.61 -8.60
C LEU A 116 10.06 -33.27 -8.06
N VAL A 117 9.64 -34.39 -8.66
CA VAL A 117 8.41 -35.11 -8.29
C VAL A 117 8.77 -36.43 -7.66
N ASP A 118 8.28 -36.67 -6.44
CA ASP A 118 8.43 -37.96 -5.75
C ASP A 118 7.29 -38.91 -6.16
N ALA A 119 7.66 -40.00 -6.84
CA ALA A 119 6.78 -41.07 -7.28
C ALA A 119 7.29 -42.45 -6.82
N ARG A 120 8.11 -42.50 -5.76
CA ARG A 120 8.74 -43.76 -5.29
C ARG A 120 7.71 -44.77 -4.81
N LYS A 121 6.70 -44.33 -4.05
CA LYS A 121 5.66 -45.22 -3.47
C LYS A 121 4.36 -45.26 -4.27
N GLU A 122 3.95 -44.13 -4.83
CA GLU A 122 2.69 -43.97 -5.55
C GLU A 122 2.89 -43.17 -6.83
N ALA A 123 2.09 -43.46 -7.86
CA ALA A 123 2.11 -42.68 -9.10
C ALA A 123 1.62 -41.24 -8.85
N PRO A 124 2.17 -40.23 -9.55
CA PRO A 124 1.68 -38.87 -9.44
C PRO A 124 0.19 -38.78 -9.80
N SER A 125 -0.55 -37.95 -9.05
CA SER A 125 -1.96 -37.68 -9.32
C SER A 125 -2.16 -37.14 -10.74
N LEU A 126 -3.29 -37.50 -11.37
CA LEU A 126 -3.67 -37.00 -12.69
C LEU A 126 -3.89 -35.48 -12.71
N THR A 127 -4.14 -34.88 -11.54
CA THR A 127 -4.24 -33.42 -11.35
C THR A 127 -2.92 -32.71 -11.65
N LEU A 128 -1.78 -33.34 -11.35
CA LEU A 128 -0.47 -32.71 -11.49
C LEU A 128 -0.06 -32.44 -12.95
N PRO A 129 -0.11 -33.42 -13.89
CA PRO A 129 0.18 -33.15 -15.29
C PRO A 129 -0.72 -32.07 -15.89
N ALA A 130 -2.01 -32.06 -15.55
CA ALA A 130 -2.95 -31.03 -16.01
C ALA A 130 -2.56 -29.63 -15.49
N ALA A 131 -2.18 -29.53 -14.20
CA ALA A 131 -1.72 -28.28 -13.59
C ALA A 131 -0.42 -27.76 -14.23
N LEU A 132 0.56 -28.65 -14.47
CA LEU A 132 1.83 -28.29 -15.11
C LEU A 132 1.66 -27.89 -16.57
N GLY A 133 0.77 -28.56 -17.30
CA GLY A 133 0.40 -28.17 -18.66
C GLY A 133 -0.26 -26.78 -18.69
N SER A 134 -1.13 -26.48 -17.71
CA SER A 134 -1.68 -25.13 -17.55
C SER A 134 -0.59 -24.10 -17.23
N LEU A 135 0.35 -24.43 -16.34
CA LEU A 135 1.47 -23.56 -15.99
C LEU A 135 2.31 -23.21 -17.22
N GLN A 136 2.68 -24.20 -18.05
CA GLN A 136 3.45 -23.93 -19.27
C GLN A 136 2.69 -23.07 -20.30
N LYS A 137 1.37 -23.22 -20.40
CA LYS A 137 0.55 -22.36 -21.26
C LYS A 137 0.54 -20.91 -20.78
N THR A 138 0.44 -20.70 -19.47
CA THR A 138 0.41 -19.35 -18.87
C THR A 138 1.80 -18.73 -18.77
N PHE A 139 2.83 -19.54 -18.53
CA PHE A 139 4.21 -19.10 -18.36
C PHE A 139 5.16 -19.99 -19.17
N PRO A 140 5.24 -19.80 -20.51
CA PRO A 140 6.06 -20.62 -21.38
C PRO A 140 7.53 -20.59 -20.99
N GLY A 141 8.16 -21.77 -20.95
CA GLY A 141 9.57 -21.91 -20.57
C GLY A 141 9.81 -21.72 -19.07
N ALA A 142 8.77 -21.71 -18.24
CA ALA A 142 8.94 -21.65 -16.79
C ALA A 142 9.63 -22.89 -16.24
N ILE A 143 9.37 -24.07 -16.81
CA ILE A 143 9.94 -25.34 -16.39
C ILE A 143 11.00 -25.77 -17.41
N GLN A 144 12.20 -26.03 -16.91
CA GLN A 144 13.31 -26.53 -17.68
C GLN A 144 13.25 -28.04 -17.87
N VAL A 145 13.08 -28.77 -16.76
CA VAL A 145 13.01 -30.23 -16.74
C VAL A 145 12.21 -30.67 -15.52
N LEU A 146 11.46 -31.76 -15.69
CA LEU A 146 10.76 -32.47 -14.62
C LEU A 146 11.54 -33.76 -14.31
N LEU A 147 12.06 -33.87 -13.10
CA LEU A 147 12.74 -35.05 -12.58
C LEU A 147 11.71 -35.90 -11.83
N LEU A 148 11.38 -37.06 -12.38
CA LEU A 148 10.45 -38.01 -11.79
C LEU A 148 11.22 -39.09 -11.03
N VAL A 149 11.20 -39.04 -9.70
CA VAL A 149 11.90 -40.01 -8.85
C VAL A 149 10.99 -41.21 -8.59
N ALA A 150 11.30 -42.37 -9.18
CA ALA A 150 10.46 -43.57 -9.10
C ALA A 150 11.33 -44.83 -8.93
N GLU A 151 10.83 -45.91 -8.33
CA GLU A 151 11.64 -47.14 -8.14
C GLU A 151 11.91 -47.92 -9.44
N LYS A 152 11.06 -47.75 -10.46
CA LYS A 152 11.16 -48.39 -11.77
C LYS A 152 10.91 -47.38 -12.87
N GLU A 153 11.52 -47.58 -14.03
CA GLU A 153 11.17 -46.82 -15.23
C GLU A 153 9.70 -47.06 -15.58
N ALA A 154 8.91 -46.00 -15.52
CA ALA A 154 7.49 -46.03 -15.82
C ALA A 154 7.21 -45.14 -17.04
N ALA A 155 7.49 -45.65 -18.24
CA ALA A 155 7.24 -44.93 -19.49
C ALA A 155 5.80 -44.38 -19.60
N SER A 156 4.82 -45.14 -19.09
CA SER A 156 3.42 -44.73 -19.00
C SER A 156 3.13 -43.57 -18.03
N GLN A 157 4.03 -43.26 -17.10
CA GLN A 157 3.95 -42.06 -16.26
C GLN A 157 4.52 -40.83 -16.99
N VAL A 158 5.58 -41.03 -17.77
CA VAL A 158 6.21 -39.96 -18.58
C VAL A 158 5.26 -39.43 -19.64
N GLU A 159 4.53 -40.32 -20.32
CA GLU A 159 3.54 -39.97 -21.36
C GLU A 159 2.43 -39.04 -20.85
N LYS A 160 2.17 -38.97 -19.54
CA LYS A 160 1.16 -38.08 -18.96
C LYS A 160 1.57 -36.61 -18.97
N PHE A 161 2.88 -36.32 -19.03
CA PHE A 161 3.43 -34.97 -18.96
C PHE A 161 3.79 -34.44 -20.36
N LEU A 162 2.80 -34.43 -21.26
CA LEU A 162 2.99 -33.99 -22.65
C LEU A 162 3.48 -32.54 -22.72
N GLY A 163 4.50 -32.29 -23.54
CA GLY A 163 5.08 -30.97 -23.76
C GLY A 163 6.12 -30.52 -22.72
N LEU A 164 6.48 -31.38 -21.76
CA LEU A 164 7.57 -31.15 -20.81
C LEU A 164 8.76 -32.08 -21.10
N GLN A 165 9.97 -31.59 -20.85
CA GLN A 165 11.15 -32.45 -20.78
C GLN A 165 11.09 -33.21 -19.44
N VAL A 166 10.93 -34.53 -19.49
CA VAL A 166 10.82 -35.39 -18.31
C VAL A 166 11.98 -36.39 -18.29
N GLU A 167 12.68 -36.48 -17.18
CA GLU A 167 13.69 -37.50 -16.91
C GLU A 167 13.26 -38.37 -15.72
N THR A 168 13.27 -39.69 -15.91
CA THR A 168 12.99 -40.63 -14.82
C THR A 168 14.28 -40.97 -14.09
N VAL A 169 14.26 -40.81 -12.77
CA VAL A 169 15.40 -41.04 -11.89
C VAL A 169 15.11 -42.24 -11.00
N THR A 170 15.75 -43.37 -11.28
CA THR A 170 15.46 -44.66 -10.64
C THR A 170 16.30 -44.98 -9.41
N SER A 171 17.26 -44.13 -9.07
CA SER A 171 18.09 -44.32 -7.87
C SER A 171 18.52 -43.00 -7.25
N PRO A 172 18.76 -42.95 -5.92
CA PRO A 172 19.33 -41.78 -5.26
C PRO A 172 20.66 -41.35 -5.90
N LYS A 173 21.50 -42.31 -6.33
CA LYS A 173 22.75 -42.02 -7.04
C LYS A 173 22.52 -41.30 -8.37
N ALA A 174 21.48 -41.67 -9.12
CA ALA A 174 21.11 -40.95 -10.33
C ALA A 174 20.60 -39.54 -10.01
N LEU A 175 19.83 -39.35 -8.94
CA LEU A 175 19.35 -38.03 -8.52
C LEU A 175 20.50 -37.07 -8.22
N THR A 176 21.56 -37.56 -7.57
CA THR A 176 22.77 -36.78 -7.29
C THR A 176 23.53 -36.30 -8.52
N ARG A 177 23.19 -36.77 -9.73
CA ARG A 177 23.73 -36.22 -10.98
C ARG A 177 23.10 -34.88 -11.34
N HIS A 178 21.86 -34.65 -10.94
CA HIS A 178 21.10 -33.43 -11.25
C HIS A 178 21.12 -32.42 -10.10
N VAL A 179 20.88 -32.89 -8.87
CA VAL A 179 20.80 -32.04 -7.66
C VAL A 179 21.76 -32.58 -6.62
N ASP A 180 22.60 -31.73 -6.03
CA ASP A 180 23.52 -32.16 -4.97
C ASP A 180 22.76 -32.63 -3.73
N ASN A 181 23.30 -33.61 -2.99
CA ASN A 181 22.63 -34.15 -1.81
C ASN A 181 22.44 -33.10 -0.70
N SER A 182 23.29 -32.08 -0.63
CA SER A 182 23.13 -30.93 0.28
C SER A 182 22.00 -30.00 -0.12
N GLN A 183 21.50 -30.09 -1.36
CA GLN A 183 20.41 -29.28 -1.92
C GLN A 183 19.06 -30.01 -1.94
N LEU A 184 19.03 -31.31 -1.59
CA LEU A 184 17.80 -32.08 -1.45
C LEU A 184 17.24 -31.94 -0.03
N THR A 185 15.94 -31.73 0.12
CA THR A 185 15.32 -31.76 1.46
C THR A 185 15.20 -33.19 1.99
N GLN A 186 14.83 -33.34 3.26
CA GLN A 186 14.57 -34.63 3.88
C GLN A 186 13.49 -35.45 3.15
N ALA A 187 12.57 -34.80 2.43
CA ALA A 187 11.57 -35.50 1.63
C ALA A 187 12.20 -36.34 0.50
N PHE A 188 13.39 -35.95 0.02
CA PHE A 188 14.15 -36.64 -1.02
C PHE A 188 15.45 -37.24 -0.49
N ASP A 189 15.47 -37.65 0.78
CA ASP A 189 16.61 -38.26 1.48
C ASP A 189 17.87 -37.38 1.56
N GLY A 190 17.70 -36.06 1.45
CA GLY A 190 18.77 -35.08 1.60
C GLY A 190 18.79 -34.38 2.96
N HIS A 191 19.63 -33.34 3.07
CA HIS A 191 19.91 -32.61 4.31
C HIS A 191 19.64 -31.10 4.23
N PHE A 192 19.08 -30.61 3.12
CA PHE A 192 18.76 -29.19 2.97
C PHE A 192 17.68 -28.77 3.99
N PRO A 193 17.94 -27.75 4.83
CA PRO A 193 17.02 -27.35 5.88
C PRO A 193 15.77 -26.71 5.29
N TYR A 194 14.61 -27.31 5.52
CA TYR A 194 13.33 -26.75 5.11
C TYR A 194 12.21 -27.13 6.08
N ASN A 195 11.44 -26.14 6.53
CA ASN A 195 10.21 -26.35 7.28
C ASN A 195 9.07 -25.66 6.56
N HIS A 196 8.19 -26.45 5.95
CA HIS A 196 7.09 -25.93 5.15
C HIS A 196 6.13 -25.04 5.96
N ARG A 197 5.79 -25.46 7.19
CA ARG A 197 4.88 -24.71 8.06
C ARG A 197 5.44 -23.33 8.40
N GLU A 198 6.71 -23.25 8.78
CA GLU A 198 7.35 -21.97 9.08
C GLU A 198 7.46 -21.08 7.85
N TRP A 199 7.79 -21.67 6.68
CA TRP A 199 7.85 -20.95 5.42
C TRP A 199 6.50 -20.32 5.06
N VAL A 200 5.41 -21.08 5.13
CA VAL A 200 4.05 -20.57 4.85
C VAL A 200 3.66 -19.48 5.85
N GLN A 201 3.91 -19.69 7.14
CA GLN A 201 3.59 -18.70 8.18
C GLN A 201 4.34 -17.38 7.98
N PHE A 202 5.61 -17.43 7.60
CA PHE A 202 6.39 -16.24 7.30
C PHE A 202 5.75 -15.44 6.15
N PHE A 203 5.49 -16.10 5.01
CA PHE A 203 4.93 -15.43 3.84
C PHE A 203 3.50 -14.93 4.08
N GLN A 204 2.67 -15.66 4.83
CA GLN A 204 1.34 -15.18 5.20
C GLN A 204 1.41 -13.88 6.03
N LYS A 205 2.27 -13.84 7.07
CA LYS A 205 2.48 -12.63 7.88
C LYS A 205 3.04 -11.49 7.05
N ALA A 206 4.04 -11.76 6.20
CA ALA A 206 4.66 -10.76 5.35
C ALA A 206 3.66 -10.14 4.36
N HIS A 207 2.87 -10.96 3.66
CA HIS A 207 1.87 -10.47 2.71
C HIS A 207 0.74 -9.69 3.40
N HIS A 208 0.25 -10.18 4.54
CA HIS A 208 -0.73 -9.44 5.33
C HIS A 208 -0.20 -8.06 5.75
N PHE A 209 1.03 -8.00 6.25
CA PHE A 209 1.66 -6.75 6.66
C PHE A 209 1.89 -5.80 5.48
N VAL A 210 2.40 -6.30 4.34
CA VAL A 210 2.57 -5.52 3.11
C VAL A 210 1.22 -5.01 2.58
N GLY A 211 0.16 -5.81 2.69
CA GLY A 211 -1.19 -5.40 2.33
C GLY A 211 -1.67 -4.20 3.14
N GLY A 212 -1.43 -4.21 4.47
CA GLY A 212 -1.70 -3.06 5.35
C GLY A 212 -0.86 -1.83 4.98
N LEU A 213 0.44 -2.01 4.76
CA LEU A 213 1.35 -0.93 4.37
C LEU A 213 0.94 -0.26 3.05
N LYS A 214 0.54 -1.04 2.04
CA LYS A 214 0.10 -0.50 0.75
C LYS A 214 -1.17 0.33 0.87
N LYS A 215 -2.14 -0.10 1.69
CA LYS A 215 -3.36 0.68 1.95
C LYS A 215 -3.05 1.99 2.66
N ALA A 216 -2.16 1.95 3.66
CA ALA A 216 -1.71 3.15 4.35
C ALA A 216 -0.97 4.11 3.40
N SER A 217 -0.08 3.58 2.55
CA SER A 217 0.62 4.35 1.52
C SER A 217 -0.34 5.04 0.56
N GLU A 218 -1.37 4.32 0.09
CA GLU A 218 -2.40 4.89 -0.78
C GLU A 218 -3.16 6.03 -0.10
N LEU A 219 -3.57 5.85 1.15
CA LEU A 219 -4.21 6.91 1.94
C LEU A 219 -3.31 8.14 2.08
N LEU A 220 -2.06 7.96 2.53
CA LEU A 220 -1.11 9.05 2.76
C LEU A 220 -0.85 9.85 1.47
N ARG A 221 -0.65 9.15 0.36
CA ARG A 221 -0.40 9.77 -0.95
C ARG A 221 -1.63 10.52 -1.45
N THR A 222 -2.82 9.94 -1.36
CA THR A 222 -4.06 10.61 -1.76
C THR A 222 -4.30 11.86 -0.90
N THR A 223 -4.13 11.77 0.43
CA THR A 223 -4.27 12.95 1.30
C THR A 223 -3.24 14.02 0.97
N THR A 224 -1.98 13.66 0.76
CA THR A 224 -0.94 14.62 0.37
C THR A 224 -1.30 15.35 -0.92
N GLN A 225 -1.77 14.63 -1.93
CA GLN A 225 -2.22 15.21 -3.20
C GLN A 225 -3.42 16.15 -3.02
N GLU A 226 -4.37 15.81 -2.15
CA GLU A 226 -5.53 16.65 -1.85
C GLU A 226 -5.15 17.92 -1.08
N LEU A 227 -4.13 17.88 -0.22
CA LEU A 227 -3.61 19.06 0.48
C LEU A 227 -2.89 20.03 -0.46
N GLU A 228 -2.26 19.52 -1.52
CA GLU A 228 -1.55 20.34 -2.51
C GLU A 228 -2.50 21.00 -3.53
N LYS A 229 -3.78 20.62 -3.57
CA LYS A 229 -4.77 21.26 -4.44
C LYS A 229 -5.21 22.59 -3.84
N GLU A 230 -4.70 23.67 -4.42
CA GLU A 230 -5.17 25.03 -4.17
C GLU A 230 -6.10 25.48 -5.32
N GLU A 231 -7.39 25.61 -5.02
CA GLU A 231 -8.37 26.12 -5.99
C GLU A 231 -9.10 27.34 -5.42
N GLY A 232 -8.94 28.48 -6.11
CA GLY A 232 -9.80 29.66 -5.95
C GLY A 232 -9.76 30.33 -4.58
N LEU A 233 -8.58 30.67 -4.07
CA LEU A 233 -8.37 31.33 -2.76
C LEU A 233 -8.52 32.87 -2.83
N GLU A 234 -9.48 33.35 -3.62
CA GLU A 234 -9.68 34.79 -3.90
C GLU A 234 -10.51 35.50 -2.83
N THR A 235 -11.35 34.78 -2.08
CA THR A 235 -12.24 35.35 -1.06
C THR A 235 -11.96 34.76 0.32
N LEU A 236 -12.30 35.51 1.38
CA LEU A 236 -12.16 35.02 2.76
C LEU A 236 -12.91 33.70 2.97
N GLN A 237 -14.15 33.62 2.49
CA GLN A 237 -14.95 32.40 2.56
C GLN A 237 -14.29 31.21 1.85
N ALA A 238 -13.56 31.43 0.75
CA ALA A 238 -12.84 30.37 0.06
C ALA A 238 -11.66 29.85 0.88
N VAL A 239 -10.91 30.75 1.52
CA VAL A 239 -9.81 30.39 2.41
C VAL A 239 -10.33 29.61 3.62
N GLU A 240 -11.41 30.04 4.26
CA GLU A 240 -12.02 29.34 5.40
C GLU A 240 -12.51 27.94 5.03
N ARG A 241 -13.13 27.78 3.86
CA ARG A 241 -13.52 26.47 3.34
C ARG A 241 -12.30 25.56 3.16
N GLN A 242 -11.17 26.10 2.66
CA GLN A 242 -9.95 25.33 2.47
C GLN A 242 -9.31 24.93 3.81
N VAL A 243 -9.32 25.80 4.82
CA VAL A 243 -8.87 25.46 6.19
C VAL A 243 -9.72 24.32 6.77
N ASN A 244 -11.04 24.39 6.65
CA ASN A 244 -11.93 23.33 7.14
C ASN A 244 -11.69 22.01 6.40
N ARG A 245 -11.49 22.04 5.07
CA ARG A 245 -11.13 20.87 4.26
C ARG A 245 -9.81 20.26 4.73
N HIS A 246 -8.79 21.08 4.95
CA HIS A 246 -7.50 20.66 5.48
C HIS A 246 -7.66 19.92 6.82
N GLN A 247 -8.39 20.50 7.77
CA GLN A 247 -8.64 19.90 9.07
C GLN A 247 -9.35 18.56 8.97
N GLN A 248 -10.37 18.45 8.10
CA GLN A 248 -11.08 17.20 7.87
C GLN A 248 -10.18 16.10 7.31
N LEU A 249 -9.38 16.42 6.29
CA LEU A 249 -8.43 15.48 5.68
C LEU A 249 -7.43 14.94 6.70
N MET A 250 -6.88 15.81 7.56
CA MET A 250 -5.97 15.40 8.61
C MET A 250 -6.67 14.57 9.69
N GLN A 251 -7.90 14.92 10.08
CA GLN A 251 -8.69 14.10 11.01
C GLN A 251 -8.96 12.69 10.47
N ASP A 252 -9.26 12.56 9.17
CA ASP A 252 -9.52 11.27 8.54
C ASP A 252 -8.26 10.38 8.56
N VAL A 253 -7.08 10.95 8.29
CA VAL A 253 -5.80 10.24 8.40
C VAL A 253 -5.51 9.82 9.84
N LEU A 254 -5.72 10.70 10.82
CA LEU A 254 -5.47 10.40 12.23
C LEU A 254 -6.40 9.31 12.79
N ARG A 255 -7.60 9.18 12.21
CA ARG A 255 -8.61 8.18 12.61
C ARG A 255 -8.48 6.86 11.85
N ASP A 256 -7.66 6.78 10.80
CA ASP A 256 -7.51 5.57 10.03
C ASP A 256 -6.94 4.43 10.89
N ALA A 257 -7.73 3.37 11.05
CA ALA A 257 -7.38 2.25 11.91
C ALA A 257 -6.14 1.50 11.43
N GLN A 258 -5.89 1.44 10.12
CA GLN A 258 -4.72 0.76 9.57
C GLN A 258 -3.45 1.54 9.93
N LEU A 259 -3.42 2.86 9.69
CA LEU A 259 -2.29 3.71 10.00
C LEU A 259 -1.99 3.74 11.51
N VAL A 260 -3.03 3.86 12.35
CA VAL A 260 -2.88 3.79 13.82
C VAL A 260 -2.29 2.45 14.27
N SER A 261 -2.76 1.33 13.69
CA SER A 261 -2.22 0.00 14.02
C SER A 261 -0.76 -0.15 13.56
N LEU A 262 -0.41 0.38 12.39
CA LEU A 262 0.94 0.35 11.84
C LEU A 262 1.90 1.20 12.67
N GLN A 263 1.46 2.35 13.15
CA GLN A 263 2.27 3.20 14.03
C GLN A 263 2.56 2.51 15.38
N ARG A 264 1.56 1.83 15.96
CA ARG A 264 1.70 1.14 17.25
C ARG A 264 2.50 -0.15 17.17
N GLU A 265 2.27 -0.96 16.13
CA GLU A 265 2.76 -2.33 16.07
C GLU A 265 3.68 -2.62 14.88
N GLY A 266 3.84 -1.69 13.94
CA GLY A 266 4.59 -1.87 12.70
C GLY A 266 6.06 -2.20 12.95
N GLY A 267 6.74 -1.43 13.79
CA GLY A 267 8.12 -1.70 14.18
C GLY A 267 8.30 -3.06 14.86
N ALA A 268 7.38 -3.45 15.74
CA ALA A 268 7.40 -4.76 16.41
C ALA A 268 7.15 -5.91 15.42
N THR A 269 6.21 -5.74 14.49
CA THR A 269 5.92 -6.70 13.42
C THR A 269 7.12 -6.88 12.50
N LEU A 270 7.75 -5.79 12.08
CA LEU A 270 8.96 -5.80 11.26
C LEU A 270 10.13 -6.49 11.99
N ALA A 271 10.32 -6.24 13.29
CA ALA A 271 11.34 -6.91 14.10
C ALA A 271 11.08 -8.44 14.21
N ARG A 272 9.82 -8.86 14.37
CA ARG A 272 9.44 -10.28 14.36
C ARG A 272 9.72 -10.92 13.01
N LEU A 273 9.32 -10.28 11.91
CA LEU A 273 9.60 -10.75 10.54
C LEU A 273 11.11 -10.84 10.27
N ARG A 274 11.91 -9.88 10.76
CA ARG A 274 13.37 -9.93 10.67
C ARG A 274 13.93 -11.16 11.37
N LYS A 275 13.49 -11.45 12.60
CA LYS A 275 13.92 -12.62 13.36
C LYS A 275 13.56 -13.93 12.66
N GLU A 276 12.34 -14.03 12.12
CA GLU A 276 11.90 -15.19 11.34
C GLU A 276 12.72 -15.34 10.05
N ALA A 277 13.00 -14.25 9.34
CA ALA A 277 13.82 -14.26 8.13
C ALA A 277 15.27 -14.69 8.38
N THR A 278 15.87 -14.28 9.51
CA THR A 278 17.19 -14.77 9.92
C THR A 278 17.18 -16.26 10.23
N ARG A 279 16.14 -16.74 10.93
CA ARG A 279 15.99 -18.18 11.24
C ARG A 279 15.83 -19.03 9.98
N LEU A 280 15.08 -18.52 9.00
CA LEU A 280 14.85 -19.14 7.69
C LEU A 280 15.90 -18.71 6.64
N GLY A 281 17.06 -18.22 7.08
CA GLY A 281 18.06 -17.56 6.21
C GLY A 281 18.66 -18.43 5.09
N PHE A 282 18.41 -19.74 5.11
CA PHE A 282 18.75 -20.70 4.05
C PHE A 282 17.86 -20.58 2.82
N THR A 283 16.66 -20.02 2.93
CA THR A 283 15.74 -19.80 1.82
C THR A 283 15.91 -18.36 1.30
N PRO A 284 16.49 -18.14 0.11
CA PRO A 284 16.75 -16.79 -0.40
C PRO A 284 15.46 -15.98 -0.62
N ASP A 285 14.35 -16.65 -0.93
CA ASP A 285 13.05 -16.02 -1.16
C ASP A 285 12.50 -15.33 0.10
N VAL A 286 12.75 -15.91 1.27
CA VAL A 286 12.37 -15.32 2.57
C VAL A 286 13.14 -14.01 2.80
N ARG A 287 14.45 -14.02 2.55
CA ARG A 287 15.29 -12.83 2.67
C ARG A 287 14.81 -11.71 1.75
N ARG A 288 14.61 -12.00 0.46
CA ARG A 288 14.11 -11.01 -0.50
C ARG A 288 12.73 -10.49 -0.11
N SER A 289 11.83 -11.36 0.31
CA SER A 289 10.50 -10.96 0.75
C SER A 289 10.56 -10.03 1.96
N PHE A 290 11.45 -10.30 2.91
CA PHE A 290 11.71 -9.40 4.04
C PHE A 290 12.29 -8.05 3.58
N GLU A 291 13.30 -8.05 2.71
CA GLU A 291 13.89 -6.81 2.16
C GLU A 291 12.84 -5.96 1.43
N SER A 292 11.98 -6.59 0.63
CA SER A 292 10.86 -5.92 -0.03
C SER A 292 9.85 -5.37 0.97
N THR A 293 9.56 -6.12 2.04
CA THR A 293 8.65 -5.67 3.12
C THR A 293 9.23 -4.45 3.83
N LEU A 294 10.54 -4.48 4.13
CA LEU A 294 11.27 -3.38 4.75
C LEU A 294 11.26 -2.13 3.88
N ALA A 295 11.46 -2.28 2.56
CA ALA A 295 11.41 -1.16 1.63
C ALA A 295 10.03 -0.49 1.61
N VAL A 296 8.94 -1.28 1.57
CA VAL A 296 7.57 -0.73 1.62
C VAL A 296 7.29 -0.08 2.97
N TYR A 297 7.79 -0.64 4.08
CA TYR A 297 7.66 -0.02 5.40
C TYR A 297 8.35 1.34 5.48
N ASN A 298 9.59 1.43 4.99
CA ASN A 298 10.33 2.68 4.98
C ASN A 298 9.67 3.74 4.09
N LEU A 299 9.10 3.33 2.95
CA LEU A 299 8.32 4.23 2.08
C LEU A 299 7.14 4.84 2.84
N VAL A 300 6.39 4.04 3.59
CA VAL A 300 5.26 4.55 4.39
C VAL A 300 5.74 5.55 5.45
N GLU A 301 6.87 5.29 6.12
CA GLU A 301 7.45 6.25 7.08
C GLU A 301 7.84 7.58 6.39
N GLU A 302 8.42 7.52 5.20
CA GLU A 302 8.76 8.70 4.38
C GLU A 302 7.49 9.47 3.93
N GLU A 303 6.44 8.76 3.55
CA GLU A 303 5.14 9.35 3.16
C GLU A 303 4.46 10.02 4.36
N VAL A 304 4.54 9.44 5.56
CA VAL A 304 4.06 10.11 6.78
C VAL A 304 4.83 11.40 7.03
N HIS A 305 6.17 11.36 6.96
CA HIS A 305 6.99 12.56 7.15
C HIS A 305 6.66 13.64 6.12
N THR A 306 6.46 13.24 4.87
CA THR A 306 6.07 14.13 3.78
C THR A 306 4.72 14.77 4.04
N LEU A 307 3.72 13.98 4.43
CA LEU A 307 2.39 14.47 4.78
C LEU A 307 2.43 15.50 5.91
N VAL A 308 3.17 15.22 6.98
CA VAL A 308 3.33 16.14 8.12
C VAL A 308 3.94 17.46 7.67
N THR A 309 5.04 17.40 6.92
CA THR A 309 5.75 18.59 6.43
C THR A 309 4.85 19.44 5.53
N LYS A 310 4.13 18.78 4.60
CA LYS A 310 3.22 19.44 3.66
C LYS A 310 1.98 20.00 4.34
N SER A 311 1.42 19.28 5.32
CA SER A 311 0.28 19.73 6.11
C SER A 311 0.64 21.00 6.89
N ASN A 312 1.76 21.00 7.62
CA ASN A 312 2.19 22.18 8.37
C ASN A 312 2.39 23.40 7.45
N GLY A 313 3.10 23.23 6.33
CA GLY A 313 3.31 24.34 5.38
C GLY A 313 2.02 24.84 4.73
N CYS A 314 1.08 23.94 4.40
CA CYS A 314 -0.23 24.31 3.87
C CYS A 314 -1.05 25.09 4.91
N LEU A 315 -1.04 24.66 6.17
CA LEU A 315 -1.77 25.34 7.24
C LEU A 315 -1.20 26.74 7.50
N GLU A 316 0.12 26.88 7.60
CA GLU A 316 0.78 28.18 7.75
C GLU A 316 0.44 29.13 6.58
N HIS A 317 0.43 28.62 5.35
CA HIS A 317 0.04 29.40 4.18
C HIS A 317 -1.41 29.86 4.24
N LEU A 318 -2.34 28.96 4.59
CA LEU A 318 -3.77 29.29 4.69
C LEU A 318 -4.06 30.27 5.81
N GLU A 319 -3.40 30.14 6.97
CA GLU A 319 -3.53 31.11 8.07
C GLU A 319 -3.01 32.49 7.69
N PHE A 320 -1.89 32.56 6.97
CA PHE A 320 -1.37 33.81 6.45
C PHE A 320 -2.33 34.44 5.42
N LEU A 321 -2.83 33.64 4.49
CA LEU A 321 -3.75 34.10 3.46
C LEU A 321 -5.07 34.57 4.07
N LYS A 322 -5.57 33.90 5.11
CA LYS A 322 -6.76 34.31 5.84
C LYS A 322 -6.63 35.73 6.36
N LYS A 323 -5.51 36.04 7.03
CA LYS A 323 -5.21 37.38 7.54
C LYS A 323 -5.17 38.45 6.44
N ILE A 324 -4.63 38.11 5.27
CA ILE A 324 -4.64 39.02 4.11
C ILE A 324 -6.07 39.30 3.66
N ARG A 325 -6.90 38.26 3.52
CA ARG A 325 -8.29 38.42 3.05
C ARG A 325 -9.16 39.18 4.05
N GLU A 326 -8.97 38.97 5.34
CA GLU A 326 -9.63 39.76 6.40
C GLU A 326 -9.27 41.25 6.26
N LEU A 327 -7.98 41.57 6.08
CA LEU A 327 -7.51 42.94 5.90
C LEU A 327 -8.04 43.58 4.60
N GLU A 328 -8.09 42.82 3.50
CA GLU A 328 -8.66 43.30 2.24
C GLU A 328 -10.16 43.61 2.37
N GLU A 329 -10.92 42.79 3.10
CA GLU A 329 -12.34 43.07 3.39
C GLU A 329 -12.48 44.33 4.24
N GLU A 330 -11.65 44.52 5.27
CA GLU A 330 -11.65 45.75 6.08
C GLU A 330 -11.36 46.99 5.21
N PHE A 331 -10.34 46.95 4.36
CA PHE A 331 -10.05 48.05 3.42
C PHE A 331 -11.19 48.30 2.44
N HIS A 332 -11.85 47.23 1.97
CA HIS A 332 -12.99 47.35 1.08
C HIS A 332 -14.16 48.06 1.78
N GLN A 333 -14.45 47.73 3.04
CA GLN A 333 -15.48 48.43 3.82
C GLN A 333 -15.16 49.91 4.01
N VAL A 334 -13.90 50.24 4.31
CA VAL A 334 -13.46 51.64 4.44
C VAL A 334 -13.61 52.38 3.10
N THR A 335 -13.24 51.74 1.98
CA THR A 335 -13.38 52.34 0.65
C THR A 335 -14.84 52.58 0.29
N LEU A 336 -15.72 51.61 0.54
CA LEU A 336 -17.16 51.76 0.33
C LEU A 336 -17.74 52.90 1.15
N TRP A 337 -17.36 53.01 2.43
CA TRP A 337 -17.78 54.12 3.28
C TRP A 337 -17.32 55.49 2.75
N ILE A 338 -16.07 55.59 2.27
CA ILE A 338 -15.56 56.82 1.66
C ILE A 338 -16.39 57.18 0.42
N ASP A 339 -16.68 56.22 -0.46
CA ASP A 339 -17.40 56.46 -1.71
C ASP A 339 -18.88 56.79 -1.49
N GLU A 340 -19.55 56.11 -0.55
CA GLU A 340 -21.00 56.22 -0.32
C GLU A 340 -21.39 57.32 0.67
N GLU A 341 -20.59 57.56 1.71
CA GLU A 341 -20.90 58.51 2.78
C GLU A 341 -19.92 59.68 2.80
N GLY A 342 -18.63 59.39 2.64
CA GLY A 342 -17.56 60.39 2.72
C GLY A 342 -17.62 61.46 1.64
N GLU A 343 -17.52 61.05 0.37
CA GLU A 343 -17.46 61.94 -0.79
C GLU A 343 -18.75 62.78 -0.95
N PRO A 344 -19.97 62.22 -0.78
CA PRO A 344 -21.20 63.00 -0.87
C PRO A 344 -21.37 64.02 0.27
N GLU A 345 -21.05 63.67 1.52
CA GLU A 345 -21.12 64.60 2.65
C GLU A 345 -20.11 65.74 2.49
N LEU A 346 -18.87 65.45 2.11
CA LEU A 346 -17.84 66.47 1.85
C LEU A 346 -18.25 67.40 0.69
N SER A 347 -18.81 66.84 -0.38
CA SER A 347 -19.31 67.62 -1.53
C SER A 347 -20.48 68.54 -1.15
N MET A 348 -21.43 68.06 -0.33
CA MET A 348 -22.53 68.91 0.16
C MET A 348 -22.04 70.03 1.07
N MET A 349 -21.06 69.76 1.93
CA MET A 349 -20.48 70.78 2.82
C MET A 349 -19.67 71.83 2.06
N GLY A 350 -18.98 71.45 0.98
CA GLY A 350 -18.23 72.37 0.11
C GLY A 350 -19.09 73.36 -0.69
N LEU A 351 -20.41 73.11 -0.79
CA LEU A 351 -21.37 73.95 -1.52
C LEU A 351 -22.17 74.91 -0.60
N ALA A 352 -21.84 74.99 0.69
CA ALA A 352 -22.56 75.81 1.67
C ALA A 352 -22.28 77.32 1.49
N GLU A 353 -22.87 77.94 0.46
CA GLU A 353 -22.94 79.40 0.31
C GLU A 353 -24.27 79.93 0.86
N GLY A 354 -24.21 80.80 1.90
CA GLY A 354 -25.40 81.39 2.52
C GLY A 354 -25.16 81.95 3.93
N SER A 355 -26.23 82.44 4.56
CA SER A 355 -26.25 83.14 5.86
C SER A 355 -25.50 82.42 7.00
N LEU A 356 -25.08 83.19 8.02
CA LEU A 356 -24.33 82.73 9.20
C LEU A 356 -24.91 81.47 9.87
N GLU A 357 -26.24 81.37 9.96
CA GLU A 357 -26.94 80.22 10.54
C GLU A 357 -26.71 78.92 9.76
N LYS A 358 -26.66 79.00 8.42
CA LYS A 358 -26.38 77.83 7.55
C LYS A 358 -24.92 77.39 7.66
N THR A 359 -24.00 78.33 7.86
CA THR A 359 -22.58 78.02 8.09
C THR A 359 -22.35 77.36 9.45
N GLU A 360 -23.04 77.79 10.51
CA GLU A 360 -22.96 77.13 11.82
C GLU A 360 -23.55 75.71 11.81
N GLU A 361 -24.65 75.50 11.09
CA GLU A 361 -25.27 74.18 10.93
C GLU A 361 -24.37 73.24 10.12
N SER A 362 -23.81 73.72 9.01
CA SER A 362 -22.81 73.00 8.21
C SER A 362 -21.57 72.61 9.04
N TYR A 363 -21.06 73.53 9.87
CA TYR A 363 -19.93 73.26 10.76
C TYR A 363 -20.24 72.22 11.85
N ARG A 364 -21.47 72.20 12.39
CA ARG A 364 -21.89 71.18 13.37
C ARG A 364 -21.96 69.80 12.72
N ARG A 365 -22.53 69.72 11.51
CA ARG A 365 -22.59 68.49 10.70
C ARG A 365 -21.20 67.97 10.35
N PHE A 366 -20.27 68.86 9.96
CA PHE A 366 -18.87 68.51 9.75
C PHE A 366 -18.21 67.93 10.99
N LYS A 367 -18.46 68.50 12.18
CA LYS A 367 -17.91 67.96 13.43
C LYS A 367 -18.38 66.55 13.75
N ASP A 368 -19.63 66.23 13.44
CA ASP A 368 -20.18 64.91 13.71
C ASP A 368 -19.69 63.88 12.67
N PHE A 369 -19.66 64.27 11.39
CA PHE A 369 -19.00 63.49 10.33
C PHE A 369 -17.52 63.22 10.62
N PHE A 370 -16.77 64.23 11.08
CA PHE A 370 -15.35 64.08 11.41
C PHE A 370 -15.12 63.09 12.57
N LYS A 371 -16.01 63.05 13.57
CA LYS A 371 -15.93 62.04 14.65
C LYS A 371 -16.13 60.64 14.10
N GLU A 372 -17.11 60.45 13.23
CA GLU A 372 -17.41 59.17 12.59
C GLU A 372 -16.22 58.70 11.73
N ALA A 373 -15.67 59.58 10.89
CA ALA A 373 -14.48 59.32 10.08
C ALA A 373 -13.26 58.90 10.94
N THR A 374 -13.04 59.58 12.08
CA THR A 374 -11.94 59.20 13.00
C THR A 374 -12.20 57.88 13.73
N GLY A 375 -13.45 57.45 13.86
CA GLY A 375 -13.84 56.16 14.42
C GLY A 375 -13.34 54.97 13.60
N PHE A 376 -13.34 55.08 12.27
CA PHE A 376 -12.78 54.07 11.36
C PHE A 376 -11.24 53.95 11.43
N SER A 377 -10.55 54.96 11.97
CA SER A 377 -9.08 54.97 12.10
C SER A 377 -8.56 54.39 13.42
N SER A 378 -9.43 54.17 14.42
CA SER A 378 -9.02 53.52 15.66
C SER A 378 -9.08 52.01 15.45
N PRO A 379 -7.94 51.29 15.54
CA PRO A 379 -7.99 49.84 15.51
C PRO A 379 -8.90 49.41 16.65
N ALA A 380 -9.89 48.57 16.34
CA ALA A 380 -10.64 47.86 17.35
C ALA A 380 -9.61 47.13 18.25
N GLN A 381 -9.38 47.65 19.45
CA GLN A 381 -8.69 46.91 20.49
C GLN A 381 -9.65 45.80 20.91
N ASN A 382 -9.45 44.60 20.36
CA ASN A 382 -9.87 43.33 20.95
C ASN A 382 -8.87 42.24 20.61
#